data_AF-A0A4C1SEQ3-F1
#
_entry.id   AF-A0A4C1SEQ3-F1
#
_cell.length_a   1.000
_cell.length_b   1.000
_cell.length_c   1.000
_cell.angle_alpha   90.00
_cell.angle_beta   90.00
_cell.angle_gamma   90.00
#
_symmetry.space_group_name_H-M   'P 1'
#
loop_
_entity.id
_entity.type
_entity.pdbx_description
1 polymer ?
#
loop_
_entity_poly.entity_id
_entity_poly.type
_entity_poly.pdbx_seq_one_letter_code
_entity_poly.pdbx_strand_id
1 'polypeptide(L)'
;MKIHVVHTVSFINQVMCLVKPLIHSHVLSLLHFSSAGPESVVDRDLLPEDYGGPLPPVKQLHEEQRKNMEQNYREWLIESEMFKVDEKKRIKKTSKGIFAAFTGSFKSLDID
;
A
#
# COMPACT_ATOMS: atom_id res chain seq x y z
N MET A 1 0.66 7.04 -6.18
CA MET A 1 1.39 6.12 -5.29
C MET A 1 2.40 5.36 -6.13
N LYS A 2 3.66 5.29 -5.73
CA LYS A 2 4.71 4.53 -6.43
C LYS A 2 5.45 3.69 -5.40
N ILE A 3 5.81 2.46 -5.76
CA ILE A 3 6.61 1.57 -4.92
C ILE A 3 8.00 1.52 -5.55
N HIS A 4 8.99 2.05 -4.84
CA HIS A 4 10.37 2.10 -5.32
C HIS A 4 11.20 1.00 -4.66
N VAL A 5 11.83 0.18 -5.48
CA VAL A 5 12.83 -0.81 -5.07
C VAL A 5 14.17 -0.30 -5.57
N VAL A 6 15.03 0.10 -4.64
CA VAL A 6 16.35 0.70 -4.89
C VAL A 6 17.47 -0.32 -4.66
N HIS A 7 18.69 0.00 -5.10
CA HIS A 7 19.83 -0.93 -5.07
C HIS A 7 19.53 -2.28 -5.74
N THR A 8 18.69 -2.29 -6.77
CA THR A 8 18.32 -3.53 -7.45
C THR A 8 19.48 -4.04 -8.29
N VAL A 9 19.73 -5.34 -8.17
CA VAL A 9 20.75 -6.05 -8.95
C VAL A 9 20.12 -6.85 -10.10
N SER A 10 20.94 -7.30 -11.04
CA SER A 10 20.50 -7.91 -12.30
C SER A 10 19.56 -9.12 -12.16
N PHE A 11 19.63 -9.87 -11.06
CA PHE A 11 18.74 -11.02 -10.83
C PHE A 11 17.28 -10.63 -10.53
N ILE A 12 16.97 -9.36 -10.25
CA ILE A 12 15.60 -8.92 -9.94
C ILE A 12 14.63 -9.26 -11.06
N ASN A 13 15.09 -9.25 -12.31
CA ASN A 13 14.29 -9.62 -13.47
C ASN A 13 13.82 -11.08 -13.41
N GLN A 14 14.67 -11.99 -12.92
CA GLN A 14 14.33 -13.40 -12.76
C GLN A 14 13.31 -13.60 -11.65
N VAL A 15 13.48 -12.91 -10.51
CA VAL A 15 12.49 -12.91 -9.42
C VAL A 15 11.15 -12.36 -9.89
N MET A 16 11.16 -11.28 -10.67
CA MET A 16 9.93 -10.70 -11.21
C MET A 16 9.24 -11.62 -12.22
N CYS A 17 9.95 -12.48 -12.96
CA CYS A 17 9.31 -13.50 -13.79
C CYS A 17 8.48 -14.49 -12.95
N LEU A 18 8.92 -14.81 -11.74
CA LEU A 18 8.19 -15.70 -10.83
C LEU A 18 7.01 -14.98 -10.14
N VAL A 19 7.18 -13.70 -9.82
CA VAL A 19 6.21 -12.92 -9.05
C VAL A 19 5.10 -12.30 -9.93
N LYS A 20 5.40 -11.92 -11.17
CA LYS A 20 4.45 -11.35 -12.13
C LYS A 20 3.09 -12.08 -12.21
N PRO A 21 3.01 -13.42 -12.31
CA PRO A 21 1.72 -14.12 -12.40
C PRO A 21 0.87 -14.05 -11.13
N LEU A 22 1.47 -13.73 -9.97
CA LEU A 22 0.77 -13.66 -8.68
C LEU A 22 0.19 -12.27 -8.38
N ILE A 23 0.65 -11.24 -9.09
CA ILE A 23 0.33 -9.84 -8.81
C ILE A 23 -0.54 -9.26 -9.93
N HIS A 24 -1.57 -8.50 -9.55
CA HIS A 24 -2.42 -7.79 -10.51
C HIS A 24 -1.62 -6.75 -11.32
N SER A 25 -1.94 -6.60 -12.60
CA SER A 25 -1.23 -5.67 -13.53
C SER A 25 -1.16 -4.23 -13.00
N HIS A 26 -2.21 -3.78 -12.32
CA HIS A 26 -2.21 -2.47 -11.66
C HIS A 26 -1.08 -2.33 -10.63
N VAL A 27 -0.88 -3.30 -9.74
CA VAL A 27 0.19 -3.24 -8.72
C VAL A 27 1.57 -3.33 -9.37
N LEU A 28 1.71 -4.14 -10.43
CA LEU A 28 2.94 -4.20 -11.22
C LEU A 28 3.30 -2.83 -11.84
N SER A 29 2.31 -2.05 -12.29
CA SER A 29 2.55 -0.71 -12.84
C SER A 29 3.02 0.32 -11.80
N LEU A 30 2.85 0.04 -10.51
CA LEU A 30 3.31 0.91 -9.43
C LEU A 30 4.76 0.63 -9.03
N LEU A 31 5.29 -0.56 -9.37
CA LEU A 31 6.65 -0.98 -9.02
C LEU A 31 7.68 -0.33 -9.94
N HIS A 32 8.65 0.35 -9.34
CA HIS A 32 9.77 0.99 -10.02
C HIS A 32 11.07 0.43 -9.44
N PHE A 33 11.90 -0.14 -10.30
CA PHE A 33 13.19 -0.71 -9.92
C PHE A 33 14.29 0.27 -10.32
N SER A 34 15.18 0.58 -9.39
CA SER A 34 16.35 1.43 -9.61
C SER A 34 17.60 0.74 -9.10
N SER A 35 18.65 0.74 -9.91
CA SER A 35 19.99 0.31 -9.48
C SER A 35 20.66 1.35 -8.59
N ALA A 36 20.25 2.62 -8.68
CA ALA A 36 20.70 3.69 -7.79
C ALA A 36 20.08 3.56 -6.39
N GLY A 37 20.64 4.27 -5.42
CA GLY A 37 20.15 4.28 -4.06
C GLY A 37 18.90 5.14 -3.87
N PRO A 38 18.41 5.21 -2.62
CA PRO A 38 17.19 5.96 -2.28
C PRO A 38 17.28 7.47 -2.56
N GLU A 39 18.47 8.05 -2.65
CA GLU A 39 18.72 9.43 -3.05
C GLU A 39 18.24 9.77 -4.47
N SER A 40 18.04 8.76 -5.32
CA SER A 40 17.47 8.95 -6.65
C SER A 40 15.95 9.15 -6.65
N VAL A 41 15.30 8.90 -5.52
CA VAL A 41 13.83 8.90 -5.37
C VAL A 41 13.36 9.92 -4.34
N VAL A 42 14.15 10.12 -3.28
CA VAL A 42 13.80 10.95 -2.12
C VAL A 42 14.92 11.96 -1.87
N ASP A 43 14.54 13.18 -1.50
CA ASP A 43 15.48 14.24 -1.16
C ASP A 43 16.40 13.80 0.00
N ARG A 44 17.68 14.17 -0.11
CA ARG A 44 18.73 13.76 0.82
C ARG A 44 18.42 14.12 2.28
N ASP A 45 17.74 15.24 2.51
CA ASP A 45 17.39 15.71 3.85
C ASP A 45 16.35 14.81 4.56
N LEU A 46 15.65 13.97 3.80
CA LEU A 46 14.69 12.99 4.30
C LEU A 46 15.27 11.58 4.41
N LEU A 47 16.57 11.42 4.15
CA LEU A 47 17.24 10.13 4.24
C LEU A 47 17.88 9.92 5.63
N PRO A 48 17.85 8.68 6.14
CA PRO A 48 18.68 8.26 7.26
C PRO A 48 20.18 8.43 7.01
N GLU A 49 20.96 8.53 8.08
CA GLU A 49 22.42 8.52 8.07
C GLU A 49 23.01 7.33 7.31
N ASP A 50 22.39 6.15 7.44
CA ASP A 50 22.80 4.92 6.72
C ASP A 50 22.76 5.06 5.19
N TYR A 51 21.99 6.03 4.68
CA TYR A 51 21.86 6.37 3.27
C TYR A 51 22.43 7.75 2.93
N GLY A 52 23.22 8.34 3.83
CA GLY A 52 23.94 9.60 3.61
C GLY A 52 23.13 10.87 3.84
N GLY A 53 21.95 10.77 4.46
CA GLY A 53 21.15 11.92 4.90
C GLY A 53 21.35 12.27 6.38
N PRO A 54 20.62 13.28 6.90
CA PRO A 54 20.78 13.79 8.25
C PRO A 54 19.86 13.14 9.30
N LEU A 55 18.93 12.25 8.90
CA LEU A 55 17.99 11.62 9.83
C LEU A 55 18.64 10.47 10.62
N PRO A 56 18.09 10.10 11.79
CA PRO A 56 18.60 8.98 12.58
C PRO A 56 18.73 7.68 11.76
N PRO A 57 19.65 6.78 12.15
CA PRO A 57 19.86 5.52 11.45
C PRO A 57 18.58 4.68 11.40
N VAL A 58 18.43 3.87 10.35
CA VAL A 58 17.25 3.05 10.06
C VAL A 58 16.88 2.18 11.24
N LYS A 59 17.90 1.64 11.94
CA LYS A 59 17.70 0.81 13.13
C LYS A 59 16.96 1.56 14.24
N GLN A 60 17.37 2.79 14.54
CA GLN A 60 16.73 3.61 15.56
C GLN A 60 15.30 3.98 15.15
N LEU A 61 15.11 4.41 13.90
CA LEU A 61 13.77 4.71 13.36
C LEU A 61 12.86 3.48 13.46
N HIS A 62 13.36 2.29 13.17
CA HIS A 62 12.60 1.04 13.29
C HIS A 62 12.21 0.74 14.74
N GLU A 63 13.13 0.90 15.69
CA GLU A 63 12.86 0.70 17.12
C GLU A 63 11.82 1.70 17.65
N GLU A 64 11.93 2.97 17.26
CA GLU A 64 10.96 4.02 17.62
C GLU A 64 9.58 3.73 17.04
N GLN A 65 9.51 3.37 15.75
CA GLN A 65 8.23 3.00 15.11
C GLN A 65 7.62 1.75 15.74
N ARG A 66 8.43 0.74 16.06
CA ARG A 66 7.97 -0.46 16.75
C ARG A 66 7.36 -0.11 18.11
N LYS A 67 8.07 0.68 18.91
CA LYS A 67 7.59 1.14 20.22
C LYS A 67 6.29 1.93 20.09
N ASN A 68 6.21 2.82 19.09
CA ASN A 68 5.00 3.58 18.79
C ASN A 68 3.81 2.66 18.46
N MET A 69 4.03 1.63 17.62
CA MET A 69 2.99 0.65 17.31
C MET A 69 2.55 -0.14 18.54
N GLU A 70 3.48 -0.57 19.39
CA GLU A 70 3.20 -1.34 20.60
C GLU A 70 2.50 -0.53 21.70
N GLN A 71 2.78 0.78 21.81
CA GLN A 71 2.28 1.63 22.89
C GLN A 71 1.03 2.42 22.53
N ASN A 72 0.97 2.96 21.30
CA ASN A 72 -0.07 3.91 20.91
C ASN A 72 -1.12 3.32 19.97
N TYR A 73 -0.75 2.29 19.20
CA TYR A 73 -1.64 1.70 18.18
C TYR A 73 -2.09 0.28 18.49
N ARG A 74 -1.64 -0.32 19.60
CA ARG A 74 -1.90 -1.72 19.90
C ARG A 74 -3.39 -2.01 20.05
N GLU A 75 -4.09 -1.24 20.87
CA GLU A 75 -5.53 -1.40 21.10
C GLU A 75 -6.31 -1.16 19.80
N TRP A 76 -5.97 -0.09 19.07
CA TRP A 76 -6.56 0.21 17.78
C TRP A 76 -6.35 -0.93 16.76
N LEU A 77 -5.16 -1.54 16.71
CA LEU A 77 -4.87 -2.67 15.84
C LEU A 77 -5.71 -3.91 16.20
N ILE A 78 -5.90 -4.20 17.49
CA ILE A 78 -6.75 -5.31 17.95
C ILE A 78 -8.22 -5.05 17.57
N GLU A 79 -8.71 -3.84 17.84
CA GLU A 79 -10.08 -3.45 17.49
C GLU A 79 -10.30 -3.44 15.98
N SER A 80 -9.26 -3.10 15.19
CA SER A 80 -9.33 -3.09 13.73
C SER A 80 -9.70 -4.43 13.12
N GLU A 81 -9.43 -5.53 13.83
CA GLU A 81 -9.85 -6.86 13.41
C GLU A 81 -11.38 -7.00 13.29
N MET A 82 -12.12 -6.25 14.10
CA MET A 82 -13.59 -6.27 14.08
C MET A 82 -14.16 -5.51 12.88
N PHE A 83 -13.39 -4.60 12.27
CA PHE A 83 -13.80 -3.81 11.11
C PHE A 83 -13.47 -4.49 9.76
N LYS A 84 -13.45 -5.83 9.73
CA LYS A 84 -13.34 -6.59 8.47
C LYS A 84 -14.65 -6.51 7.71
N VAL A 85 -14.58 -6.07 6.46
CA VAL A 85 -15.71 -6.16 5.53
C VAL A 85 -15.94 -7.63 5.23
N ASP A 86 -17.20 -8.08 5.25
CA ASP A 86 -17.53 -9.41 4.74
C ASP A 86 -17.61 -9.33 3.21
N GLU A 87 -16.51 -9.67 2.52
CA GLU A 87 -16.48 -9.63 1.05
C GLU A 87 -17.53 -10.53 0.38
N LYS A 88 -18.12 -11.51 1.10
CA LYS A 88 -19.22 -12.33 0.57
C LYS A 88 -20.52 -11.54 0.49
N LYS A 89 -20.72 -10.57 1.39
CA LYS A 89 -21.87 -9.66 1.40
C LYS A 89 -21.67 -8.45 0.49
N ARG A 90 -20.48 -8.26 -0.07
CA ARG A 90 -20.21 -7.19 -1.02
C ARG A 90 -21.02 -7.42 -2.30
N ILE A 91 -21.96 -6.51 -2.58
CA ILE A 91 -22.75 -6.51 -3.81
C ILE A 91 -21.77 -6.46 -4.99
N LYS A 92 -21.64 -7.57 -5.71
CA LYS A 92 -20.85 -7.62 -6.93
C LYS A 92 -21.58 -6.76 -7.96
N LYS A 93 -20.95 -5.66 -8.39
CA LYS A 93 -21.46 -4.90 -9.54
C LYS A 93 -21.43 -5.86 -10.74
N THR A 94 -22.59 -6.36 -11.15
CA THR A 94 -22.74 -7.10 -12.40
C THR A 94 -22.29 -6.19 -13.52
N SER A 95 -21.13 -6.51 -14.10
CA SER A 95 -20.74 -5.91 -15.36
C SER A 95 -21.66 -6.47 -16.45
N LYS A 96 -22.23 -5.53 -17.22
CA LYS A 96 -22.96 -5.69 -18.49
C LYS A 96 -24.48 -5.89 -18.39
N GLY A 97 -25.18 -4.91 -18.96
CA GLY A 97 -26.40 -5.14 -19.73
C GLY A 97 -27.72 -4.96 -18.97
N ILE A 98 -28.48 -3.95 -19.40
CA ILE A 98 -29.95 -3.80 -19.36
C ILE A 98 -30.61 -3.68 -17.95
N PHE A 99 -30.03 -4.20 -16.87
CA PHE A 99 -30.59 -4.05 -15.51
C PHE A 99 -30.26 -2.72 -14.81
N ALA A 100 -29.53 -1.81 -15.47
CA ALA A 100 -29.40 -0.43 -15.02
C ALA A 100 -30.74 0.35 -15.05
N ALA A 101 -31.76 -0.19 -15.71
CA ALA A 101 -33.08 0.44 -15.82
C ALA A 101 -34.03 0.12 -14.64
N PHE A 102 -33.69 -0.77 -13.70
CA PHE A 102 -34.66 -1.23 -12.68
C PHE A 102 -34.19 -1.20 -11.22
N THR A 103 -33.04 -0.59 -10.89
CA THR A 103 -32.64 -0.36 -9.49
C THR A 103 -32.54 1.13 -9.17
N GLY A 104 -33.54 1.88 -9.64
CA GLY A 104 -33.92 3.14 -9.00
C GLY A 104 -34.66 2.86 -7.70
N SER A 105 -33.93 2.86 -6.59
CA SER A 105 -34.50 3.10 -5.25
C SER A 105 -33.42 3.67 -4.33
N PHE A 106 -32.86 4.81 -4.74
CA PHE A 106 -32.41 5.78 -3.75
C PHE A 106 -33.70 6.42 -3.21
N LYS A 107 -34.11 6.04 -2.00
CA LYS A 107 -35.11 6.82 -1.27
C LYS A 107 -34.45 8.15 -0.91
N SER A 108 -34.96 9.24 -1.48
CA SER A 108 -34.66 10.61 -1.06
C SER A 108 -34.93 10.71 0.43
N LEU A 109 -33.97 11.22 1.18
CA LEU A 109 -34.13 11.54 2.59
C LEU A 109 -34.43 13.04 2.62
N ASP A 110 -35.72 13.38 2.60
CA ASP A 110 -36.15 14.75 2.84
C ASP A 110 -35.96 15.03 4.33
N ILE A 111 -35.08 15.97 4.62
CA ILE A 111 -34.89 16.55 5.95
C ILE A 111 -35.73 17.82 5.96
N ASP A 112 -36.70 17.88 6.88
CA ASP A 112 -37.39 19.12 7.29
C ASP A 112 -36.54 19.87 8.32
#